data_AF-A0A953FDC6-F1
#
_entry.id   AF-A0A953FDC6-F1
#
_cell.length_a   1.000
_cell.length_b   1.000
_cell.length_c   1.000
_cell.angle_alpha   90.00
_cell.angle_beta   90.00
_cell.angle_gamma   90.00
#
_symmetry.space_group_name_H-M   'P 1'
#
loop_
_entity.id
_entity.type
_entity.pdbx_description
1 polymer ?
#
loop_
_entity_poly.entity_id
_entity_poly.type
_entity_poly.pdbx_seq_one_letter_code
_entity_poly.pdbx_strand_id
1 'polypeptide(L)'
;MFTTLASLFTRPGHTVREYVEGKRVEITNPLSLLVVVVLAFGFLEHYADYHLMDVVSGDRELARNLEHLLAEHPKIFYISMIPFYAVISFLLFRRAGHNFAEHIIMNVFRSVVLVVLTVIHLVTGALVNNLAVMVWVSRAFSIMGVVYGTWLIYQYFSPFYRNKLLLLLRALTAYLLPFVLFVFGWVIVEAAKG
;
A
#
# COMPACT_ATOMS: atom_id res chain seq x y z
N MET A 1 4.13 12.73 14.96
CA MET A 1 3.14 11.89 14.25
C MET A 1 2.50 12.63 13.09
N PHE A 2 1.69 13.68 13.32
CA PHE A 2 1.04 14.44 12.24
C PHE A 2 2.02 15.04 11.22
N THR A 3 3.14 15.62 11.68
CA THR A 3 4.20 16.15 10.82
C THR A 3 4.79 15.09 9.89
N THR A 4 5.03 13.89 10.41
CA THR A 4 5.51 12.74 9.64
C THR A 4 4.48 12.32 8.61
N LEU A 5 3.21 12.18 9.00
CA LEU A 5 2.15 11.77 8.08
C LEU A 5 1.97 12.80 6.95
N ALA A 6 1.92 14.09 7.27
CA ALA A 6 1.85 15.17 6.28
C ALA A 6 3.05 15.14 5.31
N SER A 7 4.24 14.85 5.82
CA SER A 7 5.45 14.70 4.99
C SER A 7 5.37 13.49 4.05
N LEU A 8 4.73 12.39 4.47
CA LEU A 8 4.52 11.21 3.64
C LEU A 8 3.51 11.44 2.50
N PHE A 9 2.59 12.40 2.63
CA PHE A 9 1.67 12.76 1.54
C PHE A 9 2.28 13.77 0.55
N THR A 10 3.32 14.50 0.94
CA THR A 10 3.91 15.59 0.13
C THR A 10 5.26 15.24 -0.48
N ARG A 11 6.12 14.50 0.25
CA ARG A 11 7.48 14.14 -0.15
C ARG A 11 7.92 12.76 0.36
N PRO A 12 7.12 11.69 0.13
CA PRO A 12 7.28 10.39 0.78
C PRO A 12 8.70 9.80 0.68
N GLY A 13 9.27 9.74 -0.52
CA GLY A 13 10.59 9.15 -0.71
C GLY A 13 11.71 9.94 -0.05
N HIS A 14 11.57 11.26 0.12
CA HIS A 14 12.51 12.06 0.89
C HIS A 14 12.39 11.79 2.38
N THR A 15 11.16 11.75 2.92
CA THR A 15 10.91 11.45 4.33
C THR A 15 11.43 10.06 4.72
N VAL A 16 11.17 9.04 3.90
CA VAL A 16 11.69 7.69 4.16
C VAL A 16 13.23 7.71 4.15
N ARG A 17 13.86 8.41 3.20
CA ARG A 17 15.32 8.48 3.12
C ARG A 17 15.93 9.20 4.31
N GLU A 18 15.37 10.33 4.73
CA GLU A 18 15.79 11.05 5.94
C GLU A 18 15.76 10.14 7.18
N TYR A 19 14.71 9.33 7.33
CA TYR A 19 14.61 8.37 8.43
C TYR A 19 15.69 7.29 8.39
N VAL A 20 15.91 6.71 7.20
CA VAL A 20 16.91 5.66 6.95
C VAL A 20 18.34 6.19 7.19
N GLU A 21 18.62 7.40 6.74
CA GLU A 21 19.90 8.11 6.94
C GLU A 21 20.13 8.57 8.39
N GLY A 22 19.19 8.34 9.30
CA GLY A 22 19.35 8.61 10.73
C GLY A 22 18.78 9.94 11.23
N LYS A 23 18.13 10.75 10.38
CA LYS A 23 17.43 12.00 10.76
C LYS A 23 16.08 11.68 11.41
N ARG A 24 16.09 10.94 12.52
CA ARG A 24 14.90 10.35 13.14
C ARG A 24 14.18 11.26 14.13
N VAL A 25 14.78 12.36 14.56
CA VAL A 25 14.23 13.22 15.64
C VAL A 25 12.84 13.77 15.29
N GLU A 26 12.64 14.18 14.03
CA GLU A 26 11.37 14.77 13.56
C GLU A 26 10.44 13.75 12.90
N ILE A 27 10.90 12.50 12.74
CA ILE A 27 10.19 11.45 12.02
C ILE A 27 9.77 10.36 13.00
N THR A 28 8.46 10.21 13.13
CA THR A 28 7.86 9.17 13.97
C THR A 28 8.35 7.79 13.52
N ASN A 29 8.64 6.92 14.48
CA ASN A 29 8.97 5.52 14.19
C ASN A 29 7.90 4.88 13.27
N PRO A 30 8.29 4.25 12.15
CA PRO A 30 7.38 3.75 11.13
C PRO A 30 6.46 2.64 11.65
N LEU A 31 6.96 1.75 12.53
CA LEU A 31 6.16 0.66 13.11
C LEU A 31 5.15 1.21 14.11
N SER A 32 5.57 2.14 14.98
CA SER A 32 4.65 2.80 15.91
C SER A 32 3.56 3.57 15.15
N LEU A 33 3.93 4.28 14.08
CA LEU A 33 2.98 4.99 13.23
C LEU A 33 1.99 4.03 12.55
N LEU A 34 2.48 2.90 12.03
CA LEU A 34 1.63 1.87 11.42
C LEU A 34 0.63 1.29 12.45
N VAL A 35 1.08 0.96 13.65
CA VAL A 35 0.20 0.44 14.71
C VAL A 35 -0.90 1.45 15.05
N VAL A 36 -0.54 2.73 15.26
CA VAL A 36 -1.52 3.78 15.57
C VAL A 36 -2.55 3.92 14.45
N VAL A 37 -2.11 3.95 13.19
CA VAL A 37 -3.01 4.09 12.04
C VAL A 37 -3.92 2.87 11.87
N VAL A 38 -3.41 1.66 12.08
CA VAL A 38 -4.19 0.41 11.99
C VAL A 38 -5.21 0.31 13.11
N LEU A 39 -4.85 0.69 14.34
CA LEU A 39 -5.78 0.73 15.48
C LEU A 39 -6.87 1.78 15.26
N ALA A 40 -6.50 2.98 14.79
CA ALA A 40 -7.46 4.02 14.46
C ALA A 40 -8.42 3.56 13.36
N PHE A 41 -7.92 2.88 12.33
CA PHE A 41 -8.75 2.31 11.28
C PHE A 41 -9.71 1.24 11.82
N GLY A 42 -9.23 0.29 12.64
CA GLY A 42 -10.09 -0.74 13.23
C GLY A 42 -11.19 -0.17 14.13
N PHE A 43 -10.91 0.92 14.84
CA PHE A 43 -11.92 1.64 15.60
C PHE A 43 -12.97 2.27 14.68
N LEU A 44 -12.56 2.99 13.61
CA LEU A 44 -13.49 3.61 12.67
C LEU A 44 -14.33 2.59 11.89
N GLU A 45 -13.73 1.47 11.48
CA GLU A 45 -14.40 0.36 10.80
C GLU A 45 -15.51 -0.24 11.65
N HIS A 46 -15.33 -0.32 12.98
CA HIS A 46 -16.37 -0.82 13.88
C HIS A 46 -17.62 0.07 13.95
N TYR A 47 -17.47 1.38 13.74
CA TYR A 47 -18.57 2.35 13.80
C TYR A 47 -19.12 2.75 12.42
N ALA A 48 -18.47 2.33 11.33
CA ALA A 48 -18.95 2.61 9.99
C ALA A 48 -19.99 1.55 9.58
N ASP A 49 -21.23 1.99 9.32
CA ASP A 49 -22.32 1.15 8.76
C ASP A 49 -22.08 0.76 7.28
N TYR A 50 -20.85 0.90 6.79
CA TYR A 50 -20.47 0.61 5.41
C TYR A 50 -19.33 -0.40 5.41
N HIS A 51 -19.57 -1.55 4.79
CA HIS A 51 -18.55 -2.56 4.60
C HIS A 51 -18.02 -2.48 3.17
N LEU A 52 -16.70 -2.58 3.02
CA LEU A 52 -16.04 -2.57 1.70
C LEU A 52 -16.54 -3.69 0.76
N MET A 53 -17.21 -4.69 1.32
CA MET A 53 -17.86 -5.81 0.65
C MET A 53 -19.03 -5.36 -0.23
N ASP A 54 -19.70 -4.27 0.14
CA ASP A 54 -20.93 -3.81 -0.53
C ASP A 54 -20.67 -3.28 -1.95
N VAL A 55 -19.40 -3.04 -2.30
CA VAL A 55 -18.96 -2.51 -3.60
C VAL A 55 -18.28 -3.56 -4.47
N VAL A 56 -18.18 -4.80 -4.00
CA VAL A 56 -17.65 -5.94 -4.77
C VAL A 56 -18.62 -6.26 -5.92
N SER A 57 -18.26 -5.85 -7.14
CA SER A 57 -19.13 -5.94 -8.32
C SER A 57 -18.52 -6.80 -9.45
N GLY A 58 -17.73 -7.82 -9.11
CA GLY A 58 -17.12 -8.70 -10.10
C GLY A 58 -18.11 -9.69 -10.73
N ASP A 59 -18.22 -9.71 -12.06
CA ASP A 59 -19.05 -10.69 -12.80
C ASP A 59 -18.46 -12.12 -12.84
N ARG A 60 -17.18 -12.27 -12.50
CA ARG A 60 -16.47 -13.56 -12.50
C ARG A 60 -16.32 -14.07 -11.08
N GLU A 61 -16.77 -15.29 -10.82
CA GLU A 61 -16.69 -15.95 -9.51
C GLU A 61 -15.30 -15.88 -8.87
N LEU A 62 -14.26 -16.08 -9.68
CA LEU A 62 -12.86 -16.02 -9.24
C LEU A 62 -12.42 -14.60 -8.85
N ALA A 63 -12.94 -13.58 -9.53
CA ALA A 63 -12.71 -12.19 -9.16
C ALA A 63 -13.46 -11.83 -7.86
N ARG A 64 -14.70 -12.31 -7.69
CA ARG A 64 -15.47 -12.11 -6.45
C ARG A 64 -14.78 -12.74 -5.24
N ASN A 65 -14.24 -13.95 -5.36
CA ASN A 65 -13.57 -14.62 -4.25
C ASN A 65 -12.28 -13.90 -3.83
N LEU A 66 -11.51 -13.40 -4.79
CA LEU A 66 -10.33 -12.58 -4.51
C LEU A 66 -10.71 -11.23 -3.91
N GLU A 67 -11.70 -10.54 -4.48
CA GLU A 67 -12.19 -9.26 -3.98
C GLU A 67 -12.73 -9.41 -2.55
N HIS A 68 -13.49 -10.48 -2.27
CA HIS A 68 -13.96 -10.81 -0.93
C HIS A 68 -12.80 -10.98 0.05
N LEU A 69 -11.78 -11.79 -0.29
CA LEU A 69 -10.60 -11.99 0.56
C LEU A 69 -9.88 -10.66 0.86
N LEU A 70 -9.70 -9.81 -0.14
CA LEU A 70 -8.99 -8.54 -0.01
C LEU A 70 -9.80 -7.50 0.78
N ALA A 71 -11.11 -7.54 0.63
CA ALA A 71 -12.01 -6.57 1.23
C ALA A 71 -12.40 -6.96 2.67
N GLU A 72 -12.42 -8.25 3.03
CA GLU A 72 -12.76 -8.73 4.38
C GLU A 72 -11.82 -8.15 5.44
N HIS A 73 -10.51 -8.10 5.16
CA HIS A 73 -9.50 -7.59 6.09
C HIS A 73 -8.37 -6.79 5.39
N PRO A 74 -8.66 -5.60 4.82
CA PRO A 74 -7.70 -4.86 3.99
C PRO A 74 -6.45 -4.43 4.78
N LYS A 75 -6.61 -4.07 6.06
CA LYS A 75 -5.48 -3.73 6.96
C LYS A 75 -4.50 -4.89 7.14
N ILE A 76 -5.01 -6.11 7.30
CA ILE A 76 -4.18 -7.31 7.47
C ILE A 76 -3.43 -7.60 6.18
N PHE A 77 -4.12 -7.44 5.04
CA PHE A 77 -3.49 -7.55 3.73
C PHE A 77 -2.30 -6.60 3.57
N TYR A 78 -2.47 -5.29 3.84
CA TYR A 78 -1.37 -4.32 3.70
C TYR A 78 -0.17 -4.59 4.61
N ILE A 79 -0.38 -5.14 5.81
CA ILE A 79 0.70 -5.48 6.74
C ILE A 79 1.42 -6.76 6.29
N SER A 80 0.65 -7.81 5.96
CA SER A 80 1.19 -9.11 5.53
C SER A 80 1.99 -9.02 4.24
N MET A 81 1.66 -8.07 3.37
CA MET A 81 2.34 -7.84 2.11
C MET A 81 3.70 -7.13 2.25
N ILE A 82 3.97 -6.45 3.38
CA ILE A 82 5.24 -5.71 3.61
C ILE A 82 6.48 -6.54 3.28
N PRO A 83 6.67 -7.78 3.78
CA PRO A 83 7.83 -8.60 3.45
C PRO A 83 7.94 -8.93 1.97
N PHE A 84 6.83 -9.21 1.28
CA PHE A 84 6.82 -9.50 -0.16
C PHE A 84 7.28 -8.28 -0.97
N TYR A 85 6.78 -7.10 -0.62
CA TYR A 85 7.22 -5.83 -1.20
C TYR A 85 8.70 -5.53 -0.91
N ALA A 86 9.17 -5.82 0.31
CA ALA A 86 10.56 -5.64 0.68
C ALA A 86 11.48 -6.56 -0.12
N VAL A 87 11.14 -7.84 -0.30
CA VAL A 87 11.91 -8.79 -1.11
C VAL A 87 12.05 -8.31 -2.55
N ILE A 88 10.93 -7.99 -3.21
CA ILE A 88 10.98 -7.57 -4.62
C ILE A 88 11.73 -6.24 -4.77
N SER A 89 11.48 -5.26 -3.90
CA SER A 89 12.22 -3.99 -3.96
C SER A 89 13.71 -4.18 -3.68
N PHE A 90 14.10 -5.04 -2.73
CA PHE A 90 15.50 -5.36 -2.44
C PHE A 90 16.21 -5.95 -3.66
N LEU A 91 15.58 -6.90 -4.34
CA LEU A 91 16.14 -7.53 -5.54
C LEU A 91 16.28 -6.53 -6.71
N LEU A 92 15.27 -5.69 -6.94
CA LEU A 92 15.26 -4.73 -8.06
C LEU A 92 16.21 -3.54 -7.85
N PHE A 93 16.43 -3.14 -6.60
CA PHE A 93 17.22 -1.96 -6.23
C PHE A 93 18.53 -2.27 -5.51
N ARG A 94 19.03 -3.52 -5.57
CA ARG A 94 20.33 -3.95 -5.00
C ARG A 94 21.53 -3.05 -5.30
N ARG A 95 21.51 -2.33 -6.44
CA ARG A 95 22.59 -1.40 -6.82
C ARG A 95 22.62 -0.11 -6.00
N ALA A 96 21.54 0.21 -5.30
CA ALA A 96 21.47 1.39 -4.43
C ALA A 96 22.24 1.21 -3.11
N GLY A 97 22.68 -0.02 -2.77
CA GLY A 97 23.48 -0.30 -1.58
C GLY A 97 22.68 -0.35 -0.27
N HIS A 98 21.37 -0.22 -0.33
CA HIS A 98 20.49 -0.31 0.83
C HIS A 98 20.33 -1.75 1.34
N ASN A 99 20.28 -1.93 2.65
CA ASN A 99 20.10 -3.24 3.28
C ASN A 99 18.61 -3.66 3.31
N PHE A 100 18.34 -4.94 3.58
CA PHE A 100 16.96 -5.46 3.58
C PHE A 100 16.04 -4.77 4.62
N ALA A 101 16.57 -4.37 5.77
CA ALA A 101 15.78 -3.67 6.79
C ALA A 101 15.33 -2.28 6.32
N GLU A 102 16.14 -1.57 5.52
CA GLU A 102 15.77 -0.29 4.92
C GLU A 102 14.64 -0.45 3.89
N HIS A 103 14.65 -1.55 3.14
CA HIS A 103 13.54 -1.93 2.26
C HIS A 103 12.26 -2.25 3.03
N ILE A 104 12.36 -2.93 4.18
CA ILE A 104 11.22 -3.15 5.08
C ILE A 104 10.67 -1.80 5.57
N ILE A 105 11.52 -0.93 6.11
CA ILE A 105 11.12 0.39 6.63
C ILE A 105 10.41 1.22 5.56
N MET A 106 10.95 1.27 4.34
CA MET A 106 10.33 1.96 3.22
C MET A 106 8.91 1.44 2.95
N ASN A 107 8.73 0.12 2.96
CA ASN A 107 7.43 -0.49 2.72
C ASN A 107 6.46 -0.36 3.91
N VAL A 108 6.96 -0.28 5.14
CA VAL A 108 6.14 0.08 6.31
C VAL A 108 5.56 1.48 6.14
N PHE A 109 6.38 2.48 5.79
CA PHE A 109 5.90 3.85 5.53
C PHE A 109 4.89 3.91 4.37
N ARG A 110 5.11 3.11 3.31
CA ARG A 110 4.13 2.96 2.23
C ARG A 110 2.81 2.41 2.76
N SER A 111 2.84 1.33 3.56
CA SER A 111 1.62 0.73 4.13
C SER A 111 0.88 1.68 5.06
N VAL A 112 1.58 2.54 5.82
CA VAL A 112 0.93 3.60 6.62
C VAL A 112 0.01 4.46 5.75
N VAL A 113 0.51 4.98 4.63
CA VAL A 113 -0.32 5.86 3.78
C VAL A 113 -1.42 5.08 3.07
N LEU A 114 -1.17 3.84 2.64
CA LEU A 114 -2.21 3.01 2.05
C LEU A 114 -3.37 2.74 3.03
N VAL A 115 -3.07 2.45 4.30
CA VAL A 115 -4.12 2.27 5.32
C VAL A 115 -4.88 3.58 5.56
N VAL A 116 -4.20 4.74 5.57
CA VAL A 116 -4.91 6.04 5.65
C VAL A 116 -5.81 6.27 4.43
N LEU A 117 -5.36 5.93 3.22
CA LEU A 117 -6.22 6.00 2.03
C LEU A 117 -7.43 5.07 2.14
N THR A 118 -7.28 3.88 2.72
CA THR A 118 -8.40 2.98 3.02
C THR A 118 -9.37 3.57 4.05
N VAL A 119 -8.87 4.26 5.08
CA VAL A 119 -9.74 4.99 6.03
C VAL A 119 -10.57 6.05 5.31
N ILE A 120 -9.95 6.83 4.42
CA ILE A 120 -10.65 7.86 3.65
C ILE A 120 -11.69 7.23 2.71
N HIS A 121 -11.34 6.10 2.08
CA HIS A 121 -12.29 5.35 1.25
C HIS A 121 -13.49 4.84 2.05
N LEU A 122 -13.26 4.25 3.23
CA LEU A 122 -14.30 3.81 4.16
C LEU A 122 -15.23 4.96 4.56
N VAL A 123 -14.68 6.11 4.96
CA VAL A 123 -15.47 7.30 5.33
C VAL A 123 -16.26 7.83 4.13
N THR A 124 -15.67 7.80 2.93
CA THR A 124 -16.39 8.21 1.71
C THR A 124 -17.57 7.27 1.46
N GLY A 125 -17.36 5.96 1.64
CA GLY A 125 -18.37 4.90 1.60
C GLY A 125 -19.59 5.19 2.48
N ALA A 126 -19.34 5.48 3.75
CA ALA A 126 -20.38 5.82 4.72
C ALA A 126 -21.17 7.09 4.40
N LEU A 127 -20.62 8.00 3.59
CA LEU A 127 -21.26 9.28 3.24
C LEU A 127 -22.00 9.25 1.89
N VAL A 128 -21.71 8.29 1.01
CA VAL A 128 -22.26 8.25 -0.35
C VAL A 128 -23.20 7.06 -0.52
N ASN A 129 -24.50 7.35 -0.60
CA ASN A 129 -25.55 6.34 -0.76
C ASN A 129 -25.78 5.90 -2.22
N ASN A 130 -24.75 5.97 -3.07
CA ASN A 130 -24.87 5.61 -4.48
C ASN A 130 -23.77 4.62 -4.90
N LEU A 131 -24.19 3.38 -5.17
CA LEU A 131 -23.29 2.29 -5.53
C LEU A 131 -22.49 2.56 -6.82
N ALA A 132 -23.12 3.14 -7.84
CA ALA A 132 -22.44 3.45 -9.10
C ALA A 132 -21.32 4.48 -8.90
N VAL A 133 -21.57 5.50 -8.07
CA VAL A 133 -20.53 6.47 -7.68
C VAL A 133 -19.42 5.77 -6.89
N MET A 134 -19.77 4.88 -5.96
CA MET A 134 -18.80 4.14 -5.15
C MET A 134 -17.88 3.22 -5.95
N VAL A 135 -18.35 2.62 -7.05
CA VAL A 135 -17.50 1.86 -7.97
C VAL A 135 -16.42 2.75 -8.59
N TRP A 136 -16.78 3.96 -9.04
CA TRP A 136 -15.81 4.91 -9.59
C TRP A 136 -14.83 5.43 -8.54
N VAL A 137 -15.31 5.71 -7.33
CA VAL A 137 -14.47 6.09 -6.18
C VAL A 137 -13.46 4.98 -5.89
N SER A 138 -13.90 3.73 -5.81
CA SER A 138 -13.02 2.58 -5.52
C SER A 138 -11.93 2.40 -6.60
N ARG A 139 -12.28 2.60 -7.87
CA ARG A 139 -11.32 2.60 -8.98
C ARG A 139 -10.31 3.75 -8.86
N ALA A 140 -10.77 4.95 -8.49
CA ALA A 140 -9.90 6.10 -8.27
C ALA A 140 -8.90 5.83 -7.13
N PHE A 141 -9.36 5.31 -5.99
CA PHE A 141 -8.49 4.93 -4.86
C PHE A 141 -7.48 3.85 -5.23
N SER A 142 -7.88 2.87 -6.05
CA SER A 142 -6.98 1.83 -6.57
C SER A 142 -5.86 2.44 -7.42
N ILE A 143 -6.20 3.34 -8.35
CA ILE A 143 -5.23 4.07 -9.17
C ILE A 143 -4.33 4.94 -8.29
N MET A 144 -4.89 5.66 -7.32
CA MET A 144 -4.14 6.47 -6.36
C MET A 144 -3.12 5.64 -5.58
N GLY A 145 -3.47 4.43 -5.15
CA GLY A 145 -2.55 3.52 -4.47
C GLY A 145 -1.35 3.15 -5.35
N VAL A 146 -1.59 2.81 -6.62
CA VAL A 146 -0.54 2.49 -7.60
C VAL A 146 0.37 3.70 -7.85
N VAL A 147 -0.23 4.86 -8.09
CA VAL A 147 0.50 6.11 -8.34
C VAL A 147 1.34 6.47 -7.11
N TYR A 148 0.75 6.44 -5.91
CA TYR A 148 1.43 6.78 -4.67
C TYR A 148 2.60 5.84 -4.39
N GLY A 149 2.38 4.52 -4.45
CA GLY A 149 3.45 3.57 -4.14
C GLY A 149 4.58 3.62 -5.17
N THR A 150 4.26 3.82 -6.45
CA THR A 150 5.28 4.04 -7.48
C THR A 150 6.05 5.34 -7.24
N TRP A 151 5.35 6.42 -6.89
CA TRP A 151 5.96 7.72 -6.59
C TRP A 151 6.90 7.65 -5.38
N LEU A 152 6.49 7.01 -4.28
CA LEU A 152 7.31 6.83 -3.09
C LEU A 152 8.63 6.11 -3.43
N ILE A 153 8.54 4.97 -4.12
CA ILE A 153 9.71 4.17 -4.50
C ILE A 153 10.60 4.95 -5.48
N TYR A 154 10.01 5.56 -6.51
CA TYR A 154 10.73 6.38 -7.47
C TYR A 154 11.47 7.52 -6.78
N GLN A 155 10.79 8.29 -5.92
CA GLN A 155 11.36 9.41 -5.21
C GLN A 155 12.47 8.94 -4.26
N TYR A 156 12.27 7.84 -3.54
CA TYR A 156 13.26 7.25 -2.64
C TYR A 156 14.55 6.85 -3.35
N PHE A 157 14.47 6.20 -4.52
CA PHE A 157 15.65 5.74 -5.27
C PHE A 157 16.19 6.76 -6.30
N SER A 158 15.53 7.90 -6.48
CA SER A 158 15.89 8.89 -7.51
C SER A 158 17.35 9.40 -7.53
N PRO A 159 18.09 9.50 -6.40
CA PRO A 159 19.50 9.91 -6.42
C PRO A 159 20.45 8.82 -6.91
N PHE A 160 20.05 7.55 -6.79
CA PHE A 160 20.93 6.40 -7.08
C PHE A 160 20.89 5.96 -8.55
N TYR A 161 19.93 6.48 -9.33
CA TYR A 161 19.70 6.09 -10.72
C TYR A 161 19.66 7.32 -11.63
N ARG A 162 20.55 7.32 -12.65
CA ARG A 162 20.62 8.39 -13.67
C ARG A 162 19.45 8.31 -14.67
N ASN A 163 19.14 7.11 -15.16
CA ASN A 163 18.05 6.92 -16.13
C ASN A 163 16.68 6.92 -15.42
N LYS A 164 15.95 8.02 -15.56
CA LYS A 164 14.65 8.23 -14.89
C LYS A 164 13.54 7.32 -15.43
N LEU A 165 13.53 7.00 -16.72
CA LEU A 165 12.56 6.08 -17.29
C LEU A 165 12.75 4.66 -16.76
N LEU A 166 13.99 4.15 -16.76
CA LEU A 166 14.29 2.84 -16.20
C LEU A 166 13.97 2.77 -14.70
N LEU A 167 14.22 3.86 -13.96
CA LEU A 167 13.85 3.96 -12.55
C LEU A 167 12.33 3.90 -12.36
N LEU A 168 11.56 4.62 -13.17
CA LEU A 168 10.09 4.59 -13.13
C LEU A 168 9.57 3.19 -13.40
N LEU A 169 10.08 2.51 -14.44
CA LEU A 169 9.70 1.13 -14.76
C LEU A 169 10.02 0.19 -13.61
N ARG A 170 11.22 0.29 -13.00
CA ARG A 170 11.58 -0.51 -11.83
C ARG A 170 10.69 -0.23 -10.62
N ALA A 171 10.34 1.03 -10.37
CA ALA A 171 9.46 1.40 -9.27
C ALA A 171 8.05 0.84 -9.48
N LEU A 172 7.53 0.93 -10.71
CA LEU A 172 6.25 0.34 -11.09
C LEU A 172 6.26 -1.18 -10.95
N THR A 173 7.32 -1.84 -11.42
CA THR A 173 7.50 -3.30 -11.24
C THR A 173 7.59 -3.67 -9.76
N ALA A 174 8.34 -2.91 -8.96
CA ALA A 174 8.44 -3.16 -7.52
C ALA A 174 7.10 -3.02 -6.78
N TYR A 175 6.19 -2.17 -7.31
CA TYR A 175 4.85 -2.01 -6.77
C TYR A 175 3.87 -3.10 -7.26
N LEU A 176 3.88 -3.44 -8.55
CA LEU A 176 2.87 -4.35 -9.12
C LEU A 176 3.23 -5.83 -8.97
N LEU A 177 4.51 -6.18 -9.11
CA LEU A 177 4.94 -7.57 -9.14
C LEU A 177 4.59 -8.36 -7.86
N PRO A 178 4.76 -7.85 -6.63
CA PRO A 178 4.37 -8.57 -5.42
C PRO A 178 2.89 -8.96 -5.42
N PHE A 179 2.02 -8.05 -5.85
CA PHE A 179 0.58 -8.30 -5.93
C PHE A 179 0.25 -9.37 -6.99
N VAL A 180 0.87 -9.28 -8.17
CA VAL A 180 0.68 -10.28 -9.24
C VAL A 180 1.13 -11.66 -8.78
N LEU A 181 2.27 -11.77 -8.11
CA LEU A 181 2.76 -13.04 -7.58
C LEU A 181 1.85 -13.61 -6.49
N PHE A 182 1.30 -12.75 -5.62
CA PHE A 182 0.32 -13.15 -4.62
C PHE A 182 -0.95 -13.72 -5.27
N VAL A 183 -1.54 -13.01 -6.23
CA VAL A 183 -2.74 -13.46 -6.94
C VAL A 183 -2.47 -14.77 -7.68
N PHE A 184 -1.33 -14.88 -8.36
CA PHE A 184 -0.96 -16.11 -9.06
C PHE A 184 -0.79 -17.30 -8.10
N GLY A 185 -0.13 -17.09 -6.95
CA GLY A 185 -0.01 -18.12 -5.92
C GLY A 185 -1.36 -18.53 -5.34
N TRP A 186 -2.25 -17.56 -5.09
CA TRP A 186 -3.61 -17.82 -4.63
C TRP A 186 -4.41 -18.69 -5.62
N VAL A 187 -4.36 -18.36 -6.91
CA VAL A 187 -5.04 -19.11 -7.97
C VAL A 187 -4.54 -20.56 -8.02
N ILE A 188 -3.23 -20.80 -7.89
CA ILE A 188 -2.67 -22.17 -7.88
C ILE A 188 -3.19 -22.96 -6.67
N VAL A 189 -3.20 -22.35 -5.48
CA VAL A 189 -3.67 -23.00 -4.26
C VAL A 189 -5.16 -23.36 -4.37
N GLU A 190 -5.97 -22.47 -4.94
CA GLU A 190 -7.40 -22.72 -5.12
C GLU A 190 -7.67 -23.80 -6.17
N ALA A 191 -6.92 -23.81 -7.27
CA ALA A 191 -6.99 -24.85 -8.29
C ALA A 191 -6.57 -26.23 -7.76
N ALA A 192 -5.73 -26.30 -6.71
CA ALA A 192 -5.30 -27.55 -6.09
C ALA A 192 -6.33 -28.14 -5.10
N LYS A 193 -7.38 -27.38 -4.73
CA LYS A 193 -8.44 -27.84 -3.81
C LYS A 193 -9.63 -28.49 -4.54
N GLY A 194 -9.78 -28.25 -5.84
CA GLY A 194 -10.82 -28.85 -6.69
C GLY A 194 -10.33 -30.10 -7.40
#